data_AF-A0A4R9KAX4-F1
#
_entry.id   AF-A0A4R9KAX4-F1
#
_cell.length_a   1.000
_cell.length_b   1.000
_cell.length_c   1.000
_cell.angle_alpha   90.00
_cell.angle_beta   90.00
_cell.angle_gamma   90.00
#
_symmetry.space_group_name_H-M   'P 1'
#
loop_
_entity.id
_entity.type
_entity.pdbx_description
1 polymer ?
#
loop_
_entity_poly.entity_id
_entity_poly.type
_entity_poly.pdbx_seq_one_letter_code
_entity_poly.pdbx_strand_id
1 'polypeptide(L)'
;MKKTVLVFSGALLLLLSSGLFAADFPKCKEACDRYYSCTLSVNPNATEEQKSMLKKGCDFNCNKAKYYNKIAGCLSQGENCKTFSSCIIKEMQAK
;
A
#
# COMPACT_ATOMS: atom_id res chain seq x y z
N MET A 1 -14.33 -12.66 63.44
CA MET A 1 -14.90 -12.76 62.06
C MET A 1 -13.78 -12.49 61.06
N LYS A 2 -13.46 -13.46 60.20
CA LYS A 2 -12.46 -13.37 59.12
C LYS A 2 -13.10 -12.74 57.88
N LYS A 3 -12.53 -11.69 57.29
CA LYS A 3 -12.74 -11.36 55.86
C LYS A 3 -11.44 -10.81 55.25
N THR A 4 -10.89 -11.68 54.41
CA THR A 4 -9.76 -11.54 53.50
C THR A 4 -9.96 -10.33 52.57
N VAL A 5 -9.02 -9.38 52.55
CA VAL A 5 -9.01 -8.31 51.55
C VAL A 5 -8.28 -8.82 50.32
N LEU A 6 -9.04 -8.95 49.23
CA LEU A 6 -8.62 -9.42 47.92
C LEU A 6 -7.60 -8.47 47.28
N VAL A 7 -6.54 -9.07 46.75
CA VAL A 7 -5.51 -8.46 45.91
C VAL A 7 -6.17 -7.93 44.63
N PHE A 8 -6.11 -6.61 44.40
CA PHE A 8 -6.46 -6.01 43.11
C PHE A 8 -5.19 -5.72 42.32
N SER A 9 -4.90 -6.63 41.40
CA SER A 9 -4.01 -6.43 40.26
C SER A 9 -4.47 -5.22 39.44
N GLY A 10 -3.65 -4.18 39.38
CA GLY A 10 -3.88 -2.99 38.56
C GLY A 10 -2.79 -2.84 37.51
N ALA A 11 -2.97 -3.60 36.43
CA ALA A 11 -2.43 -3.42 35.07
C ALA A 11 -1.18 -2.54 34.88
N LEU A 12 -0.07 -3.23 34.62
CA LEU A 12 1.09 -2.76 33.86
C LEU A 12 0.62 -2.02 32.59
N LEU A 13 0.71 -0.69 32.58
CA LEU A 13 0.61 0.13 31.38
C LEU A 13 1.85 -0.16 30.52
N LEU A 14 1.79 -1.28 29.80
CA LEU A 14 2.69 -1.56 28.70
C LEU A 14 2.50 -0.43 27.70
N LEU A 15 3.52 0.42 27.64
CA LEU A 15 3.86 1.27 26.52
C LEU A 15 3.79 0.42 25.24
N LEU A 16 2.61 0.33 24.66
CA LEU A 16 2.45 0.04 23.24
C LEU A 16 2.92 1.29 22.48
N SER A 17 4.22 1.56 22.56
CA SER A 17 4.95 1.97 21.37
C SER A 17 4.84 0.80 20.40
N SER A 18 3.67 0.65 19.78
CA SER A 18 3.58 0.02 18.49
C SER A 18 4.45 0.88 17.60
N GLY A 19 5.74 0.52 17.54
CA GLY A 19 6.55 0.79 16.38
C GLY A 19 5.63 0.50 15.22
N LEU A 20 5.39 1.53 14.41
CA LEU A 20 4.79 1.39 13.10
C LEU A 20 5.72 0.45 12.34
N PHE A 21 5.59 -0.85 12.61
CA PHE A 21 6.11 -1.89 11.76
C PHE A 21 5.59 -1.49 10.40
N ALA A 22 6.52 -1.25 9.49
CA ALA A 22 6.25 -1.24 8.08
C ALA A 22 5.39 -2.46 7.82
N ALA A 23 4.07 -2.27 7.81
CA ALA A 23 3.16 -3.29 7.37
C ALA A 23 3.58 -3.45 5.92
N ASP A 24 4.35 -4.50 5.65
CA ASP A 24 4.58 -4.93 4.30
C ASP A 24 3.22 -4.87 3.63
N PHE A 25 3.14 -3.99 2.64
CA PHE A 25 1.94 -3.51 2.02
C PHE A 25 1.82 -4.24 0.67
N PRO A 26 1.82 -5.60 0.63
CA PRO A 26 2.22 -6.37 -0.54
C PRO A 26 1.37 -6.03 -1.75
N LYS A 27 0.06 -5.86 -1.57
CA LYS A 27 -0.88 -5.67 -2.68
C LYS A 27 -0.69 -4.34 -3.42
N CYS A 28 -0.42 -3.24 -2.71
CA CYS A 28 -0.23 -1.97 -3.39
C CYS A 28 1.13 -1.92 -4.09
N LYS A 29 2.17 -2.46 -3.45
CA LYS A 29 3.50 -2.59 -4.05
C LYS A 29 3.49 -3.51 -5.27
N GLU A 30 2.84 -4.67 -5.17
CA GLU A 30 2.60 -5.61 -6.27
C GLU A 30 1.85 -4.92 -7.42
N ALA A 31 0.83 -4.12 -7.12
CA ALA A 31 0.12 -3.33 -8.13
C ALA A 31 1.07 -2.34 -8.85
N CYS A 32 1.95 -1.66 -8.11
CA CYS A 32 2.93 -0.75 -8.69
C CYS A 32 4.02 -1.46 -9.50
N ASP A 33 4.47 -2.64 -9.07
CA ASP A 33 5.43 -3.45 -9.82
C ASP A 33 4.82 -4.01 -11.12
N ARG A 34 3.56 -4.43 -11.07
CA ARG A 34 2.80 -4.80 -12.28
C ARG A 34 2.58 -3.60 -13.20
N TYR A 35 2.28 -2.42 -12.65
CA TYR A 35 2.08 -1.19 -13.41
C TYR A 35 3.35 -0.77 -14.15
N TYR A 36 4.48 -0.86 -13.46
CA TYR A 36 5.80 -0.65 -14.05
C TYR A 36 6.03 -1.61 -15.21
N SER A 37 5.83 -2.91 -15.00
CA SER A 37 6.01 -3.93 -16.04
C SER A 37 5.11 -3.68 -17.26
N CYS A 38 3.84 -3.34 -17.01
CA CYS A 38 2.90 -2.98 -18.07
C CYS A 38 3.30 -1.72 -18.84
N THR A 39 3.88 -0.73 -18.15
CA THR A 39 4.40 0.48 -18.80
C THR A 39 5.57 0.15 -19.71
N LEU A 40 6.48 -0.74 -19.29
CA LEU A 40 7.58 -1.22 -20.13
C LEU A 40 7.08 -1.90 -21.40
N SER A 41 6.05 -2.75 -21.29
CA SER A 41 5.49 -3.47 -22.43
C SER A 41 4.77 -2.55 -23.43
N VAL A 42 4.12 -1.50 -22.96
CA VAL A 42 3.34 -0.58 -23.83
C VAL A 42 4.23 0.55 -24.39
N ASN A 43 5.26 0.98 -23.66
CA ASN A 43 6.19 2.03 -24.07
C ASN A 43 7.64 1.53 -24.01
N PRO A 44 8.05 0.64 -24.94
CA PRO A 44 9.41 0.08 -24.95
C PRO A 44 10.50 1.15 -25.10
N ASN A 45 10.17 2.29 -25.73
CA ASN A 45 11.08 3.41 -25.99
C ASN A 45 11.15 4.43 -24.84
N ALA A 46 10.40 4.27 -23.74
CA ALA A 46 10.49 5.17 -22.61
C ALA A 46 11.88 5.10 -21.97
N THR A 47 12.42 6.24 -21.53
CA THR A 47 13.72 6.26 -20.84
C THR A 47 13.62 5.59 -19.48
N GLU A 48 14.73 5.10 -18.95
CA GLU A 48 14.77 4.47 -17.63
C GLU A 48 14.33 5.46 -16.52
N GLU A 49 14.60 6.75 -16.68
CA GLU A 49 14.10 7.78 -15.75
C GLU A 49 12.58 7.88 -15.78
N GLN A 50 11.96 7.88 -16.96
CA GLN A 50 10.50 7.94 -17.10
C GLN A 50 9.82 6.73 -16.47
N LYS A 51 10.38 5.54 -16.71
CA LYS A 51 9.91 4.27 -16.13
C LYS A 51 10.03 4.28 -14.61
N SER A 52 11.19 4.70 -14.09
CA SER A 52 11.46 4.82 -12.65
C SER A 52 10.54 5.85 -11.98
N MET A 53 10.28 6.98 -12.64
CA MET A 53 9.40 8.02 -12.12
C MET A 53 7.95 7.52 -11.98
N LEU A 54 7.46 6.72 -12.91
CA LEU A 54 6.11 6.13 -12.83
C LEU A 54 5.99 5.14 -11.67
N LYS A 55 6.99 4.27 -11.49
CA LYS A 55 7.05 3.35 -10.35
C LYS A 55 7.08 4.11 -9.02
N LYS A 56 7.97 5.09 -8.88
CA LYS A 56 8.09 5.94 -7.69
C LYS A 56 6.81 6.71 -7.41
N GLY A 57 6.14 7.22 -8.44
CA GLY A 57 4.86 7.91 -8.30
C GLY A 57 3.76 6.98 -7.75
N CYS A 58 3.70 5.74 -8.22
CA CYS A 58 2.78 4.74 -7.69
C CYS A 58 3.13 4.36 -6.24
N ASP A 59 4.40 4.03 -5.97
CA ASP A 59 4.89 3.67 -4.62
C ASP A 59 4.65 4.82 -3.61
N PHE A 60 4.83 6.08 -4.02
CA PHE A 60 4.53 7.24 -3.18
C PHE A 60 3.05 7.34 -2.80
N ASN A 61 2.13 6.97 -3.71
CA ASN A 61 0.71 6.96 -3.39
C ASN A 61 0.31 5.73 -2.55
N CYS A 62 1.04 4.61 -2.63
CA CYS A 62 0.85 3.49 -1.71
C CYS A 62 1.13 3.85 -0.24
N ASN A 63 2.04 4.81 0.01
CA ASN A 63 2.32 5.30 1.36
C ASN A 63 1.19 6.18 1.94
N LYS A 64 0.16 6.49 1.15
CA LYS A 64 -0.98 7.30 1.56
C LYS A 64 -2.20 6.41 1.72
N ALA A 65 -2.73 6.34 2.95
CA ALA A 65 -3.89 5.52 3.28
C ALA A 65 -5.10 5.74 2.34
N LYS A 66 -5.31 6.97 1.86
CA LYS A 66 -6.36 7.34 0.90
C LYS A 66 -6.28 6.55 -0.42
N TYR A 67 -5.07 6.29 -0.92
CA TYR A 67 -4.87 5.69 -2.24
C TYR A 67 -4.52 4.20 -2.14
N TYR A 68 -3.99 3.75 -1.01
CA TYR A 68 -3.56 2.36 -0.81
C TYR A 68 -4.59 1.33 -1.27
N ASN A 69 -5.79 1.34 -0.70
CA ASN A 69 -6.82 0.35 -1.01
C ASN A 69 -7.33 0.46 -2.45
N LYS A 70 -7.31 1.67 -3.02
CA LYS A 70 -7.75 1.94 -4.38
C LYS A 70 -6.77 1.35 -5.40
N ILE A 71 -5.48 1.62 -5.21
CA ILE A 71 -4.39 1.10 -6.04
C ILE A 71 -4.31 -0.43 -5.91
N ALA A 72 -4.34 -0.96 -4.67
CA ALA A 72 -4.37 -2.41 -4.44
C ALA A 72 -5.59 -3.09 -5.09
N GLY A 73 -6.74 -2.41 -5.11
CA GLY A 73 -7.96 -2.89 -5.77
C GLY A 73 -7.83 -3.04 -7.29
N CYS A 74 -6.90 -2.35 -7.94
CA CYS A 74 -6.68 -2.50 -9.38
C CYS A 74 -6.16 -3.90 -9.76
N LEU A 75 -5.56 -4.66 -8.83
CA LEU A 75 -5.11 -6.03 -9.07
C LEU A 75 -6.24 -6.96 -9.54
N SER A 76 -7.47 -6.72 -9.09
CA SER A 76 -8.64 -7.53 -9.48
C SER A 76 -9.42 -6.98 -10.68
N GLN A 77 -9.09 -5.78 -11.19
CA GLN A 77 -9.87 -5.12 -12.25
C GLN A 77 -9.19 -5.15 -13.64
N GLY A 78 -7.90 -5.47 -13.72
CA GLY A 78 -7.16 -5.44 -14.98
C GLY A 78 -6.80 -6.82 -15.50
N GLU A 79 -7.50 -7.30 -16.53
CA GLU A 79 -7.11 -8.52 -17.25
C GLU A 79 -5.86 -8.30 -18.12
N ASN A 80 -5.74 -7.11 -18.74
CA ASN A 80 -4.59 -6.74 -19.56
C ASN A 80 -3.92 -5.45 -19.09
N CYS A 81 -2.70 -5.20 -19.59
CA CYS A 81 -1.88 -4.07 -19.18
C CYS A 81 -2.51 -2.70 -19.45
N LYS A 82 -3.31 -2.57 -20.52
CA LYS A 82 -3.98 -1.31 -20.82
C LYS A 82 -5.04 -0.99 -19.77
N THR A 83 -5.93 -1.94 -19.48
CA THR A 83 -6.98 -1.77 -18.46
C THR A 83 -6.41 -1.62 -17.06
N PHE A 84 -5.34 -2.35 -16.74
CA PHE A 84 -4.66 -2.27 -15.46
C PHE A 84 -4.01 -0.89 -15.24
N SER A 85 -3.21 -0.42 -16.20
CA SER A 85 -2.57 0.89 -16.13
C SER A 85 -3.59 2.04 -16.06
N SER A 86 -4.70 1.96 -16.79
CA SER A 86 -5.78 2.95 -16.69
C SER A 86 -6.41 3.00 -15.30
N CYS A 87 -6.60 1.85 -14.63
CA CYS A 87 -7.09 1.82 -13.24
C CYS A 87 -6.14 2.55 -12.29
N ILE A 88 -4.84 2.23 -12.35
CA ILE A 88 -3.82 2.83 -11.48
C ILE A 88 -3.78 4.36 -11.65
N ILE A 89 -3.73 4.83 -12.89
CA ILE A 89 -3.70 6.27 -13.21
C ILE A 89 -4.95 6.98 -12.66
N LYS A 90 -6.13 6.38 -12.87
CA LYS A 90 -7.40 6.93 -12.37
C LYS A 90 -7.40 7.07 -10.84
N GLU A 91 -7.00 6.01 -10.13
CA GLU A 91 -7.02 6.02 -8.67
C GLU A 91 -5.95 6.94 -8.06
N MET A 92 -4.79 7.12 -8.72
CA MET A 92 -3.76 8.08 -8.32
C MET A 92 -4.16 9.54 -8.56
N GLN A 93 -5.03 9.80 -9.54
CA GLN A 93 -5.52 11.14 -9.88
C GLN A 93 -6.86 11.49 -9.22
N ALA A 94 -7.50 10.53 -8.55
CA ALA A 94 -8.78 10.73 -7.87
C ALA A 94 -8.61 11.73 -6.70
N LYS A 95 -9.07 12.98 -6.93
CA LYS A 95 -9.09 14.05 -5.94
C LYS A 95 -9.91 13.72 -4.71
#